data_AF-A0A367ACU2-F1
#
_entry.id   AF-A0A367ACU2-F1
#
_cell.length_a   1.000
_cell.length_b   1.000
_cell.length_c   1.000
_cell.angle_alpha   90.00
_cell.angle_beta   90.00
_cell.angle_gamma   90.00
#
_symmetry.space_group_name_H-M   'P 1'
#
loop_
_entity.id
_entity.type
_entity.pdbx_description
1 polymer ?
#
loop_
_entity_poly.entity_id
_entity_poly.type
_entity_poly.pdbx_seq_one_letter_code
_entity_poly.pdbx_strand_id
1 'polypeptide(L)'
;MLGAGAAPAAAQGTPIGGSGVGYYLNDAFTGQANRVLTYGERLDDVHVGDWDGNGTDTLMVRRGNSFYARNSATSGPADVVFSYGDPGDTVLVGDWDGNGSDTLVVRRGGTYFVKNTVSTGTADVVFSYGDPGDTVLVGDWDGQGGDTLTVRRGGRYFVKNDLSTGVASGEFLYGDPGDVVLVGRWSAGQAGDTLGVRRGSTYFLRNSLTSGVADTVFAYGEPTDTAFTGDWNADGLDTLGVRRDIVPVPAPVPPGRPADVDCADFATQAQAQAWFTRYYPAYGDVAGLDADGNLRACESLP
;
A
#
# COMPACT_ATOMS: atom_id res chain seq x y z
N MET A 1 1.73 -11.62 -26.67
CA MET A 1 1.85 -10.62 -25.59
C MET A 1 0.75 -10.93 -24.59
N LEU A 2 1.11 -11.45 -23.42
CA LEU A 2 0.15 -11.70 -22.34
C LEU A 2 0.05 -10.41 -21.53
N GLY A 3 -1.15 -9.83 -21.47
CA GLY A 3 -1.41 -8.64 -20.66
C GLY A 3 -1.19 -8.96 -19.19
N ALA A 4 -0.41 -8.13 -18.50
CA ALA A 4 -0.30 -8.17 -17.06
C ALA A 4 -1.66 -7.77 -16.46
N GLY A 5 -2.44 -8.77 -16.03
CA GLY A 5 -3.65 -8.54 -15.25
C GLY A 5 -3.28 -7.92 -13.91
N ALA A 6 -4.08 -6.95 -13.46
CA ALA A 6 -3.95 -6.34 -12.15
C ALA A 6 -3.91 -7.41 -11.05
N ALA A 7 -3.01 -7.24 -10.08
CA ALA A 7 -2.93 -8.12 -8.92
C ALA A 7 -4.14 -7.89 -7.99
N PRO A 8 -4.58 -8.90 -7.22
CA PRO A 8 -5.68 -8.73 -6.28
C PRO A 8 -5.32 -7.66 -5.24
N ALA A 9 -6.19 -6.67 -5.09
CA ALA A 9 -6.23 -5.77 -3.92
C ALA A 9 -6.37 -6.60 -2.63
N ALA A 10 -5.84 -6.07 -1.52
CA ALA A 10 -5.86 -6.75 -0.25
C ALA A 10 -6.95 -6.18 0.65
N ALA A 11 -7.72 -7.09 1.24
CA ALA A 11 -8.51 -6.77 2.41
C ALA A 11 -7.57 -6.44 3.58
N GLN A 12 -8.02 -5.56 4.46
CA GLN A 12 -7.35 -5.32 5.75
C GLN A 12 -7.07 -6.67 6.42
N GLY A 13 -5.83 -6.81 6.88
CA GLY A 13 -5.28 -8.05 7.38
C GLY A 13 -4.46 -8.88 6.38
N THR A 14 -4.87 -9.01 5.11
CA THR A 14 -4.13 -9.87 4.15
C THR A 14 -2.94 -9.15 3.50
N PRO A 15 -1.92 -9.87 2.97
CA PRO A 15 -0.81 -9.22 2.26
C PRO A 15 -1.30 -8.45 1.03
N ILE A 16 -0.86 -7.20 0.87
CA ILE A 16 -1.06 -6.37 -0.32
C ILE A 16 -0.32 -7.02 -1.49
N GLY A 17 -1.08 -7.58 -2.43
CA GLY A 17 -0.55 -8.22 -3.63
C GLY A 17 0.18 -7.26 -4.59
N GLY A 18 0.63 -7.81 -5.71
CA GLY A 18 1.31 -7.06 -6.78
C GLY A 18 2.79 -6.84 -6.52
N SER A 19 3.38 -5.89 -7.24
CA SER A 19 4.79 -5.53 -7.12
C SER A 19 4.96 -4.03 -7.09
N GLY A 20 6.08 -3.60 -6.53
CA GLY A 20 6.48 -2.21 -6.49
C GLY A 20 6.68 -1.70 -5.09
N VAL A 21 7.33 -0.55 -5.02
CA VAL A 21 7.73 0.08 -3.76
C VAL A 21 7.04 1.42 -3.54
N GLY A 22 6.20 1.88 -4.47
CA GLY A 22 5.49 3.15 -4.38
C GLY A 22 4.09 2.99 -3.77
N TYR A 23 3.79 3.80 -2.76
CA TYR A 23 2.50 3.80 -2.08
C TYR A 23 1.88 5.19 -2.15
N TYR A 24 0.62 5.26 -2.58
CA TYR A 24 -0.13 6.48 -2.82
C TYR A 24 -1.36 6.45 -1.92
N LEU A 25 -1.24 7.12 -0.77
CA LEU A 25 -2.21 7.15 0.30
C LEU A 25 -3.10 8.38 0.17
N ASN A 26 -4.37 8.19 0.46
CA ASN A 26 -5.40 9.19 0.28
C ASN A 26 -6.28 9.23 1.52
N ASP A 27 -6.08 10.24 2.37
CA ASP A 27 -6.78 10.45 3.64
C ASP A 27 -8.27 10.85 3.45
N ALA A 28 -8.78 10.74 2.23
CA ALA A 28 -10.16 11.04 1.89
C ALA A 28 -10.60 10.20 0.67
N PHE A 29 -11.90 10.15 0.37
CA PHE A 29 -12.38 9.52 -0.86
C PHE A 29 -12.27 10.45 -2.08
N THR A 30 -11.09 11.03 -2.29
CA THR A 30 -10.79 11.89 -3.44
C THR A 30 -10.11 11.12 -4.57
N GLY A 31 -9.96 11.74 -5.75
CA GLY A 31 -9.21 11.14 -6.86
C GLY A 31 -7.69 11.24 -6.74
N GLN A 32 -7.14 11.86 -5.69
CA GLN A 32 -5.72 12.19 -5.58
C GLN A 32 -5.13 11.72 -4.26
N ALA A 33 -3.94 11.12 -4.31
CA ALA A 33 -3.16 10.86 -3.12
C ALA A 33 -2.63 12.16 -2.52
N ASN A 34 -2.78 12.35 -1.22
CA ASN A 34 -2.15 13.44 -0.48
C ASN A 34 -0.79 13.04 0.12
N ARG A 35 -0.50 11.74 0.19
CA ARG A 35 0.78 11.21 0.68
C ARG A 35 1.33 10.15 -0.26
N VAL A 36 2.58 10.31 -0.66
CA VAL A 36 3.29 9.37 -1.53
C VAL A 36 4.63 9.03 -0.90
N LEU A 37 4.92 7.74 -0.75
CA LEU A 37 6.16 7.27 -0.15
C LEU A 37 6.70 6.01 -0.83
N THR A 38 7.93 5.65 -0.47
CA THR A 38 8.57 4.41 -0.90
C THR A 38 9.02 3.56 0.27
N TYR A 39 8.72 2.28 0.26
CA TYR A 39 9.14 1.37 1.32
C TYR A 39 9.32 -0.08 0.85
N GLY A 40 10.34 -0.74 1.39
CA GLY A 40 10.68 -2.13 1.07
C GLY A 40 11.28 -2.34 -0.31
N GLU A 41 11.24 -3.60 -0.73
CA GLU A 41 11.72 -4.09 -2.02
C GLU A 41 10.54 -4.48 -2.92
N ARG A 42 10.79 -4.50 -4.24
CA ARG A 42 9.76 -4.65 -5.27
C ARG A 42 8.85 -5.88 -5.08
N LEU A 43 9.38 -6.97 -4.52
CA LEU A 43 8.70 -8.25 -4.38
C LEU A 43 8.35 -8.58 -2.92
N ASP A 44 8.50 -7.63 -2.01
CA ASP A 44 8.08 -7.84 -0.63
C ASP A 44 6.56 -8.05 -0.57
N ASP A 45 6.14 -8.95 0.31
CA ASP A 45 4.78 -8.99 0.84
C ASP A 45 4.61 -7.76 1.74
N VAL A 46 3.50 -7.03 1.59
CA VAL A 46 3.29 -5.77 2.32
C VAL A 46 2.02 -5.86 3.16
N HIS A 47 2.06 -5.27 4.33
CA HIS A 47 0.98 -5.23 5.30
C HIS A 47 0.78 -3.79 5.81
N VAL A 48 -0.43 -3.53 6.31
CA VAL A 48 -0.86 -2.23 6.86
C VAL A 48 -1.41 -2.46 8.25
N GLY A 49 -1.07 -1.56 9.17
CA GLY A 49 -1.64 -1.48 10.51
C GLY A 49 -0.93 -0.44 11.39
N ASP A 50 -1.49 -0.19 12.56
CA ASP A 50 -0.94 0.65 13.62
C ASP A 50 -0.02 -0.15 14.56
N TRP A 51 1.24 -0.28 14.17
CA TRP A 51 2.20 -1.12 14.89
C TRP A 51 2.66 -0.57 16.25
N ASP A 52 2.42 0.71 16.53
CA ASP A 52 2.87 1.38 17.76
C ASP A 52 1.75 2.02 18.59
N GLY A 53 0.50 1.80 18.21
CA GLY A 53 -0.68 2.15 18.98
C GLY A 53 -0.98 3.65 18.98
N ASN A 54 -0.55 4.37 17.93
CA ASN A 54 -0.74 5.81 17.84
C ASN A 54 -2.02 6.23 17.08
N GLY A 55 -2.75 5.26 16.54
CA GLY A 55 -3.96 5.40 15.72
C GLY A 55 -3.68 5.55 14.21
N THR A 56 -2.42 5.62 13.77
CA THR A 56 -2.06 5.78 12.35
C THR A 56 -1.58 4.48 11.76
N ASP A 57 -2.25 4.05 10.70
CA ASP A 57 -1.83 2.92 9.90
C ASP A 57 -0.60 3.23 9.06
N THR A 58 0.34 2.30 9.10
CA THR A 58 1.64 2.42 8.42
C THR A 58 2.07 1.07 7.83
N LEU A 59 3.20 1.06 7.11
CA LEU A 59 3.59 -0.09 6.29
C LEU A 59 4.54 -1.03 7.03
N MET A 60 4.31 -2.33 6.85
CA MET A 60 5.23 -3.40 7.19
C MET A 60 5.54 -4.23 5.94
N VAL A 61 6.79 -4.59 5.74
CA VAL A 61 7.18 -5.53 4.67
C VAL A 61 7.68 -6.84 5.25
N ARG A 62 7.44 -7.95 4.54
CA ARG A 62 7.81 -9.30 4.97
C ARG A 62 8.70 -9.98 3.93
N ARG A 63 9.76 -10.63 4.44
CA ARG A 63 10.70 -11.46 3.67
C ARG A 63 10.89 -12.80 4.36
N GLY A 64 10.28 -13.85 3.80
CA GLY A 64 10.26 -15.15 4.47
C GLY A 64 9.48 -15.06 5.79
N ASN A 65 10.14 -15.30 6.92
CA ASN A 65 9.55 -15.12 8.25
C ASN A 65 10.00 -13.85 8.97
N SER A 66 10.77 -12.97 8.31
CA SER A 66 11.22 -11.69 8.87
C SER A 66 10.29 -10.56 8.45
N PHE A 67 9.98 -9.69 9.41
CA PHE A 67 9.08 -8.55 9.26
C PHE A 67 9.81 -7.26 9.58
N TYR A 68 9.50 -6.21 8.83
CA TYR A 68 10.17 -4.91 8.85
C TYR A 68 9.09 -3.83 8.92
N ALA A 69 8.70 -3.43 10.12
CA ALA A 69 7.66 -2.43 10.35
C ALA A 69 8.26 -1.03 10.38
N ARG A 70 7.50 -0.06 9.87
CA ARG A 70 7.84 1.36 9.92
C ARG A 70 6.69 2.11 10.55
N ASN A 71 6.95 2.84 11.63
CA ASN A 71 5.94 3.50 12.46
C ASN A 71 5.55 4.89 11.91
N SER A 72 5.97 5.20 10.69
CA SER A 72 5.61 6.45 10.03
C SER A 72 5.43 6.22 8.55
N ALA A 73 4.47 6.92 7.95
CA ALA A 73 4.22 6.87 6.51
C ALA A 73 5.22 7.73 5.72
N THR A 74 6.51 7.42 5.88
CA THR A 74 7.63 8.06 5.21
C THR A 74 8.54 7.00 4.60
N SER A 75 9.45 7.38 3.69
CA SER A 75 10.49 6.48 3.20
C SER A 75 11.63 6.34 4.21
N GLY A 76 12.26 5.16 4.30
CA GLY A 76 13.41 4.94 5.19
C GLY A 76 13.58 3.50 5.64
N PRO A 77 14.53 3.21 6.56
CA PRO A 77 14.71 1.89 7.16
C PRO A 77 13.52 1.47 8.03
N ALA A 78 13.42 0.21 8.41
CA ALA A 78 12.43 -0.23 9.40
C ALA A 78 12.74 0.34 10.79
N ASP A 79 11.70 0.65 11.56
CA ASP A 79 11.82 1.02 12.97
C ASP A 79 11.84 -0.24 13.85
N VAL A 80 11.11 -1.29 13.45
CA VAL A 80 11.04 -2.57 14.15
C VAL A 80 11.33 -3.72 13.17
N VAL A 81 12.20 -4.65 13.58
CA VAL A 81 12.51 -5.87 12.83
C VAL A 81 12.38 -7.08 13.74
N PHE A 82 11.60 -8.06 13.33
CA PHE A 82 11.34 -9.28 14.10
C PHE A 82 11.06 -10.47 13.19
N SER A 83 10.91 -11.67 13.77
CA SER A 83 10.56 -12.86 13.01
C SER A 83 9.44 -13.65 13.67
N TYR A 84 8.48 -14.11 12.88
CA TYR A 84 7.32 -14.84 13.38
C TYR A 84 6.75 -15.79 12.31
N GLY A 85 6.24 -16.94 12.76
CA GLY A 85 5.76 -18.00 11.89
C GLY A 85 6.84 -18.72 11.07
N ASP A 86 6.37 -19.60 10.20
CA ASP A 86 7.19 -20.44 9.33
C ASP A 86 7.01 -20.05 7.85
N PRO A 87 7.97 -20.41 6.97
CA PRO A 87 7.81 -20.25 5.54
C PRO A 87 6.52 -20.92 5.03
N GLY A 88 5.73 -20.18 4.25
CA GLY A 88 4.46 -20.66 3.68
C GLY A 88 3.22 -20.32 4.51
N ASP A 89 3.39 -19.79 5.73
CA ASP A 89 2.26 -19.26 6.49
C ASP A 89 1.66 -18.03 5.80
N THR A 90 0.33 -17.92 5.84
CA THR A 90 -0.39 -16.69 5.46
C THR A 90 -0.41 -15.76 6.67
N VAL A 91 -0.14 -14.48 6.46
CA VAL A 91 -0.15 -13.48 7.53
C VAL A 91 -1.47 -12.71 7.48
N LEU A 92 -2.04 -12.50 8.67
CA LEU A 92 -3.19 -11.65 8.93
C LEU A 92 -2.79 -10.55 9.93
N VAL A 93 -3.36 -9.36 9.78
CA VAL A 93 -3.09 -8.18 10.63
C VAL A 93 -4.39 -7.66 11.21
N GLY A 94 -4.33 -7.25 12.48
CA GLY A 94 -5.44 -6.63 13.19
C GLY A 94 -5.13 -6.41 14.67
N ASP A 95 -6.02 -5.72 15.37
CA ASP A 95 -6.00 -5.55 16.82
C ASP A 95 -6.66 -6.75 17.53
N TRP A 96 -5.90 -7.84 17.66
CA TRP A 96 -6.43 -9.12 18.13
C TRP A 96 -6.83 -9.15 19.62
N ASP A 97 -6.38 -8.18 20.42
CA ASP A 97 -6.72 -8.10 21.86
C ASP A 97 -7.44 -6.82 22.28
N GLY A 98 -7.80 -5.96 21.33
CA GLY A 98 -8.64 -4.79 21.54
C GLY A 98 -7.92 -3.66 22.27
N ASN A 99 -6.61 -3.54 22.11
CA ASN A 99 -5.79 -2.55 22.80
C ASN A 99 -5.56 -1.26 21.98
N GLY A 100 -6.00 -1.25 20.71
CA GLY A 100 -5.86 -0.17 19.74
C GLY A 100 -4.61 -0.27 18.85
N SER A 101 -3.77 -1.30 18.99
CA SER A 101 -2.56 -1.50 18.16
C SER A 101 -2.68 -2.78 17.34
N ASP A 102 -2.25 -2.71 16.08
CA ASP A 102 -2.24 -3.85 15.20
C ASP A 102 -1.05 -4.77 15.41
N THR A 103 -1.34 -6.06 15.37
CA THR A 103 -0.33 -7.11 15.49
C THR A 103 -0.63 -8.26 14.53
N LEU A 104 0.09 -9.38 14.64
CA LEU A 104 0.10 -10.40 13.59
C LEU A 104 -0.56 -11.70 14.04
N VAL A 105 -1.25 -12.31 13.08
CA VAL A 105 -1.62 -13.73 13.10
C VAL A 105 -0.93 -14.42 11.94
N VAL A 106 -0.38 -15.62 12.19
CA VAL A 106 -0.02 -16.53 11.10
C VAL A 106 -1.06 -17.64 11.00
N ARG A 107 -1.52 -17.92 9.77
CA ARG A 107 -2.47 -18.98 9.45
C ARG A 107 -1.75 -20.11 8.72
N ARG A 108 -1.89 -21.31 9.27
CA ARG A 108 -1.36 -22.56 8.72
C ARG A 108 -2.49 -23.56 8.57
N GLY A 109 -2.90 -23.80 7.33
CA GLY A 109 -4.13 -24.55 7.06
C GLY A 109 -5.33 -23.83 7.66
N GLY A 110 -6.06 -24.50 8.55
CA GLY A 110 -7.21 -23.93 9.27
C GLY A 110 -6.89 -23.37 10.67
N THR A 111 -5.61 -23.38 11.07
CA THR A 111 -5.17 -22.98 12.42
C THR A 111 -4.51 -21.61 12.39
N TYR A 112 -4.85 -20.79 13.39
CA TYR A 112 -4.40 -19.42 13.56
C TYR A 112 -3.54 -19.33 14.82
N PHE A 113 -2.39 -18.66 14.70
CA PHE A 113 -1.41 -18.47 15.76
C PHE A 113 -1.26 -16.96 15.97
N VAL A 114 -2.01 -16.43 16.93
CA VAL A 114 -2.09 -15.00 17.26
C VAL A 114 -0.88 -14.58 18.07
N LYS A 115 -0.32 -13.42 17.74
CA LYS A 115 0.73 -12.74 18.48
C LYS A 115 0.27 -11.32 18.78
N ASN A 116 0.09 -11.00 20.05
CA ASN A 116 -0.41 -9.69 20.50
C ASN A 116 0.70 -8.64 20.65
N THR A 117 1.87 -8.89 20.05
CA THR A 117 3.00 -7.96 20.06
C THR A 117 3.79 -8.04 18.76
N VAL A 118 4.35 -6.91 18.32
CA VAL A 118 5.26 -6.83 17.16
C VAL A 118 6.66 -7.30 17.59
N SER A 119 6.79 -8.60 17.91
CA SER A 119 8.02 -9.19 18.45
C SER A 119 8.22 -10.65 18.04
N THR A 120 9.47 -11.13 18.12
CA THR A 120 9.78 -12.55 17.94
C THR A 120 9.26 -13.38 19.10
N GLY A 121 8.85 -14.63 18.85
CA GLY A 121 8.55 -15.62 19.90
C GLY A 121 7.40 -16.55 19.53
N THR A 122 6.78 -17.16 20.54
CA THR A 122 5.62 -18.03 20.37
C THR A 122 4.32 -17.23 20.27
N ALA A 123 3.26 -17.88 19.79
CA ALA A 123 1.90 -17.37 19.79
C ALA A 123 1.36 -17.20 21.22
N ASP A 124 0.52 -16.19 21.41
CA ASP A 124 -0.22 -15.92 22.64
C ASP A 124 -1.56 -16.68 22.66
N VAL A 125 -2.21 -16.80 21.49
CA VAL A 125 -3.48 -17.54 21.31
C VAL A 125 -3.40 -18.45 20.09
N VAL A 126 -4.00 -19.65 20.19
CA VAL A 126 -4.09 -20.60 19.08
C VAL A 126 -5.51 -21.14 18.96
N PHE A 127 -6.10 -21.03 17.78
CA PHE A 127 -7.46 -21.54 17.51
C PHE A 127 -7.59 -22.01 16.05
N SER A 128 -8.73 -22.58 15.68
CA SER A 128 -9.02 -22.98 14.30
C SER A 128 -10.39 -22.51 13.86
N TYR A 129 -10.50 -22.04 12.63
CA TYR A 129 -11.73 -21.48 12.08
C TYR A 129 -11.76 -21.55 10.54
N GLY A 130 -12.96 -21.58 9.97
CA GLY A 130 -13.19 -21.66 8.53
C GLY A 130 -12.90 -23.03 7.92
N ASP A 131 -13.24 -23.15 6.64
CA ASP A 131 -12.99 -24.35 5.85
C ASP A 131 -11.82 -24.14 4.86
N PRO A 132 -11.21 -25.23 4.36
CA PRO A 132 -10.25 -25.15 3.27
C PRO A 132 -10.84 -24.40 2.05
N GLY A 133 -10.10 -23.40 1.56
CA GLY A 133 -10.52 -22.58 0.41
C GLY A 133 -11.23 -21.28 0.76
N ASP A 134 -11.59 -21.06 2.03
CA ASP A 134 -12.11 -19.77 2.47
C ASP A 134 -11.05 -18.67 2.35
N THR A 135 -11.48 -17.50 1.86
CA THR A 135 -10.72 -16.26 2.01
C THR A 135 -11.05 -15.64 3.36
N VAL A 136 -10.03 -15.24 4.12
CA VAL A 136 -10.18 -14.67 5.46
C VAL A 136 -10.00 -13.16 5.38
N LEU A 137 -10.86 -12.44 6.09
CA LEU A 137 -10.84 -11.00 6.24
C LEU A 137 -10.75 -10.68 7.74
N VAL A 138 -10.10 -9.57 8.09
CA VAL A 138 -9.93 -9.11 9.46
C VAL A 138 -10.53 -7.72 9.62
N GLY A 139 -11.15 -7.47 10.77
CA GLY A 139 -11.68 -6.17 11.17
C GLY A 139 -12.53 -6.24 12.43
N ASP A 140 -12.89 -5.07 12.95
CA ASP A 140 -13.75 -4.86 14.12
C ASP A 140 -15.22 -4.98 13.70
N TRP A 141 -15.68 -6.21 13.44
CA TRP A 141 -17.00 -6.44 12.85
C TRP A 141 -18.18 -6.06 13.74
N ASP A 142 -18.00 -6.00 15.06
CA ASP A 142 -19.06 -5.74 16.04
C ASP A 142 -18.93 -4.39 16.76
N GLY A 143 -17.87 -3.63 16.46
CA GLY A 143 -17.68 -2.29 16.96
C GLY A 143 -17.23 -2.24 18.41
N GLN A 144 -16.64 -3.32 18.93
CA GLN A 144 -16.11 -3.38 20.29
C GLN A 144 -14.61 -3.07 20.35
N GLY A 145 -14.01 -2.71 19.21
CA GLY A 145 -12.64 -2.22 19.11
C GLY A 145 -11.58 -3.32 19.01
N GLY A 146 -11.96 -4.60 18.98
CA GLY A 146 -11.05 -5.71 18.75
C GLY A 146 -11.35 -6.41 17.42
N ASP A 147 -10.30 -6.75 16.71
CA ASP A 147 -10.41 -7.39 15.40
C ASP A 147 -10.70 -8.88 15.51
N THR A 148 -11.62 -9.31 14.67
CA THR A 148 -12.03 -10.70 14.58
C THR A 148 -12.12 -11.13 13.11
N LEU A 149 -12.57 -12.37 12.87
CA LEU A 149 -12.48 -12.97 11.54
C LEU A 149 -13.82 -12.95 10.81
N THR A 150 -13.76 -12.66 9.52
CA THR A 150 -14.82 -13.00 8.57
C THR A 150 -14.28 -13.92 7.50
N VAL A 151 -15.01 -14.99 7.15
CA VAL A 151 -14.66 -15.84 6.01
C VAL A 151 -15.58 -15.60 4.82
N ARG A 152 -15.00 -15.47 3.63
CA ARG A 152 -15.70 -15.34 2.35
C ARG A 152 -15.65 -16.68 1.61
N ARG A 153 -16.84 -17.18 1.26
CA ARG A 153 -17.06 -18.37 0.43
C ARG A 153 -17.96 -18.02 -0.74
N GLY A 154 -17.36 -17.88 -1.92
CA GLY A 154 -18.06 -17.34 -3.08
C GLY A 154 -18.51 -15.88 -2.82
N GLY A 155 -19.81 -15.61 -2.96
CA GLY A 155 -20.40 -14.29 -2.69
C GLY A 155 -20.89 -14.08 -1.25
N ARG A 156 -20.67 -15.06 -0.35
CA ARG A 156 -21.19 -15.05 1.03
C ARG A 156 -20.09 -14.81 2.04
N TYR A 157 -20.39 -13.97 3.02
CA TYR A 157 -19.54 -13.65 4.16
C TYR A 157 -20.13 -14.24 5.42
N PHE A 158 -19.29 -14.87 6.21
CA PHE A 158 -19.63 -15.46 7.51
C PHE A 158 -18.79 -14.74 8.56
N VAL A 159 -19.45 -13.86 9.31
CA VAL A 159 -18.82 -12.99 10.30
C VAL A 159 -18.73 -13.71 11.62
N LYS A 160 -17.59 -13.59 12.30
CA LYS A 160 -17.41 -14.12 13.64
C LYS A 160 -16.86 -13.04 14.57
N ASN A 161 -17.60 -12.74 15.63
CA ASN A 161 -17.31 -11.66 16.58
C ASN A 161 -16.48 -12.12 17.79
N ASP A 162 -15.82 -13.28 17.69
CA ASP A 162 -15.01 -13.83 18.78
C ASP A 162 -13.90 -14.72 18.23
N LEU A 163 -12.80 -14.85 18.97
CA LEU A 163 -11.64 -15.66 18.57
C LEU A 163 -11.71 -17.10 19.11
N SER A 164 -12.87 -17.76 18.98
CA SER A 164 -13.04 -19.17 19.37
C SER A 164 -13.42 -20.07 18.18
N THR A 165 -13.43 -21.39 18.39
CA THR A 165 -13.96 -22.33 17.39
C THR A 165 -15.49 -22.30 17.39
N GLY A 166 -16.16 -22.35 16.24
CA GLY A 166 -17.62 -22.48 16.19
C GLY A 166 -18.27 -22.02 14.90
N VAL A 167 -19.58 -21.82 14.95
CA VAL A 167 -20.36 -21.24 13.84
C VAL A 167 -20.20 -19.72 13.80
N ALA A 168 -20.53 -19.13 12.65
CA ALA A 168 -20.52 -17.68 12.47
C ALA A 168 -21.61 -16.97 13.30
N SER A 169 -21.32 -15.76 13.74
CA SER A 169 -22.26 -14.86 14.44
C SER A 169 -23.32 -14.28 13.49
N GLY A 170 -22.98 -14.13 12.21
CA GLY A 170 -23.88 -13.65 11.18
C GLY A 170 -23.39 -13.99 9.78
N GLU A 171 -24.29 -13.88 8.80
CA GLU A 171 -23.94 -14.04 7.39
C GLU A 171 -24.69 -13.04 6.49
N PHE A 172 -24.05 -12.64 5.39
CA PHE A 172 -24.65 -11.77 4.37
C PHE A 172 -23.99 -11.96 3.00
N LEU A 173 -24.57 -11.34 1.97
CA LEU A 173 -24.05 -11.30 0.60
C LEU A 173 -23.64 -9.88 0.24
N TYR A 174 -22.49 -9.70 -0.42
CA TYR A 174 -22.11 -8.39 -0.94
C TYR A 174 -21.09 -8.50 -2.10
N GLY A 175 -21.28 -7.66 -3.13
CA GLY A 175 -20.46 -7.67 -4.34
C GLY A 175 -20.70 -8.87 -5.26
N ASP A 176 -19.96 -8.90 -6.35
CA ASP A 176 -20.05 -9.90 -7.42
C ASP A 176 -18.89 -10.93 -7.36
N PRO A 177 -19.07 -12.11 -7.98
CA PRO A 177 -18.00 -13.09 -8.14
C PRO A 177 -16.87 -12.50 -9.00
N GLY A 178 -15.74 -12.17 -8.37
CA GLY A 178 -14.59 -11.54 -9.02
C GLY A 178 -14.25 -10.16 -8.47
N ASP A 179 -15.14 -9.56 -7.68
CA ASP A 179 -14.81 -8.36 -6.94
C ASP A 179 -13.71 -8.64 -5.92
N VAL A 180 -12.80 -7.66 -5.82
CA VAL A 180 -11.83 -7.62 -4.72
C VAL A 180 -12.47 -6.95 -3.53
N VAL A 181 -12.26 -7.52 -2.34
CA VAL A 181 -12.90 -7.07 -1.10
C VAL A 181 -11.91 -6.24 -0.30
N LEU A 182 -12.41 -5.16 0.26
CA LEU A 182 -11.73 -4.27 1.19
C LEU A 182 -12.51 -4.26 2.50
N VAL A 183 -11.81 -3.99 3.58
CA VAL A 183 -12.38 -3.88 4.93
C VAL A 183 -11.98 -2.55 5.52
N GLY A 184 -12.87 -1.97 6.29
CA GLY A 184 -12.61 -0.76 7.05
C GLY A 184 -13.88 -0.05 7.50
N ARG A 185 -13.66 0.99 8.29
CA ARG A 185 -14.65 1.94 8.79
C ARG A 185 -14.72 3.15 7.87
N TRP A 186 -15.64 3.13 6.91
CA TRP A 186 -15.72 4.14 5.85
C TRP A 186 -16.29 5.50 6.26
N SER A 187 -17.02 5.57 7.36
CA SER A 187 -17.78 6.75 7.73
C SER A 187 -18.02 6.85 9.23
N ALA A 188 -18.10 8.08 9.71
CA ALA A 188 -18.43 8.36 11.10
C ALA A 188 -19.82 7.81 11.46
N GLY A 189 -19.91 7.15 12.61
CA GLY A 189 -21.15 6.57 13.14
C GLY A 189 -21.40 5.12 12.73
N GLN A 190 -20.50 4.50 11.97
CA GLN A 190 -20.46 3.04 11.87
C GLN A 190 -20.10 2.43 13.22
N ALA A 191 -20.73 1.30 13.56
CA ALA A 191 -20.40 0.58 14.79
C ALA A 191 -18.96 0.07 14.75
N GLY A 192 -18.57 -0.53 13.62
CA GLY A 192 -17.24 -1.07 13.38
C GLY A 192 -16.96 -1.16 11.88
N ASP A 193 -16.11 -2.11 11.51
CA ASP A 193 -15.68 -2.33 10.14
C ASP A 193 -16.75 -2.98 9.28
N THR A 194 -16.67 -2.65 8.00
CA THR A 194 -17.62 -3.11 6.99
C THR A 194 -16.89 -3.38 5.67
N LEU A 195 -17.65 -3.77 4.64
CA LEU A 195 -17.05 -4.17 3.38
C LEU A 195 -17.11 -3.07 2.32
N GLY A 196 -16.00 -2.96 1.60
CA GLY A 196 -15.93 -2.33 0.29
C GLY A 196 -15.64 -3.38 -0.77
N VAL A 197 -16.09 -3.15 -1.99
CA VAL A 197 -15.65 -3.97 -3.14
C VAL A 197 -15.10 -3.10 -4.25
N ARG A 198 -14.07 -3.61 -4.95
CA ARG A 198 -13.43 -2.96 -6.09
C ARG A 198 -13.70 -3.73 -7.37
N ARG A 199 -14.09 -2.99 -8.41
CA ARG A 199 -14.29 -3.48 -9.78
C ARG A 199 -13.61 -2.53 -10.77
N GLY A 200 -12.54 -3.00 -11.41
CA GLY A 200 -11.67 -2.10 -12.18
C GLY A 200 -11.08 -1.03 -11.27
N SER A 201 -11.23 0.25 -11.62
CA SER A 201 -10.84 1.39 -10.79
C SER A 201 -11.98 1.98 -9.95
N THR A 202 -13.14 1.31 -9.89
CA THR A 202 -14.32 1.78 -9.14
C THR A 202 -14.49 1.02 -7.84
N TYR A 203 -14.82 1.74 -6.77
CA TYR A 203 -15.02 1.25 -5.42
C TYR A 203 -16.48 1.43 -5.02
N PHE A 204 -17.01 0.44 -4.31
CA PHE A 204 -18.38 0.33 -3.86
C PHE A 204 -18.37 0.01 -2.35
N LEU A 205 -18.46 1.04 -1.51
CA LEU A 205 -18.39 0.91 -0.06
C LEU A 205 -19.80 0.77 0.52
N ARG A 206 -19.95 -0.12 1.50
CA ARG A 206 -21.20 -0.32 2.22
C ARG A 206 -20.95 -0.17 3.71
N ASN A 207 -21.69 0.72 4.34
CA ASN A 207 -21.51 1.13 5.73
C ASN A 207 -22.26 0.21 6.70
N SER A 208 -22.64 -1.00 6.26
CA SER A 208 -23.33 -1.99 7.08
C SER A 208 -23.03 -3.43 6.63
N LEU A 209 -23.00 -4.36 7.58
CA LEU A 209 -22.84 -5.80 7.34
C LEU A 209 -24.16 -6.47 6.92
N THR A 210 -24.76 -5.96 5.84
CA THR A 210 -26.03 -6.47 5.31
C THR A 210 -25.94 -6.63 3.80
N SER A 211 -26.91 -7.33 3.19
CA SER A 211 -26.98 -7.42 1.72
C SER A 211 -27.59 -6.15 1.13
N GLY A 212 -27.10 -5.70 -0.03
CA GLY A 212 -27.66 -4.53 -0.73
C GLY A 212 -26.66 -3.84 -1.66
N VAL A 213 -27.05 -2.66 -2.14
CA VAL A 213 -26.22 -1.78 -2.98
C VAL A 213 -25.19 -1.02 -2.14
N ALA A 214 -24.16 -0.45 -2.76
CA ALA A 214 -23.20 0.39 -2.06
C ALA A 214 -23.86 1.68 -1.53
N ASP A 215 -23.39 2.18 -0.39
CA ASP A 215 -23.74 3.49 0.14
C ASP A 215 -22.88 4.59 -0.53
N THR A 216 -21.62 4.27 -0.83
CA THR A 216 -20.67 5.18 -1.49
C THR A 216 -20.05 4.52 -2.72
N VAL A 217 -20.00 5.26 -3.84
CA VAL A 217 -19.37 4.80 -5.09
C VAL A 217 -18.46 5.88 -5.65
N PHE A 218 -17.21 5.54 -5.96
CA PHE A 218 -16.23 6.47 -6.51
C PHE A 218 -15.13 5.74 -7.28
N ALA A 219 -14.32 6.49 -8.04
CA ALA A 219 -13.18 5.96 -8.77
C ALA A 219 -11.87 6.52 -8.21
N TYR A 220 -10.87 5.66 -8.08
CA TYR A 220 -9.53 6.02 -7.61
C TYR A 220 -8.47 5.08 -8.19
N GLY A 221 -7.27 5.61 -8.43
CA GLY A 221 -6.14 4.84 -8.95
C GLY A 221 -6.31 4.34 -10.38
N GLU A 222 -5.31 3.60 -10.84
CA GLU A 222 -5.27 2.96 -12.15
C GLU A 222 -5.81 1.53 -12.08
N PRO A 223 -6.33 0.96 -13.19
CA PRO A 223 -6.81 -0.42 -13.20
C PRO A 223 -5.75 -1.45 -12.77
N THR A 224 -4.46 -1.17 -13.00
CA THR A 224 -3.33 -2.04 -12.65
C THR A 224 -2.87 -1.91 -11.20
N ASP A 225 -3.35 -0.91 -10.47
CA ASP A 225 -2.95 -0.68 -9.09
C ASP A 225 -3.47 -1.80 -8.18
N THR A 226 -2.67 -2.16 -7.17
CA THR A 226 -3.15 -2.95 -6.03
C THR A 226 -3.71 -2.00 -4.98
N ALA A 227 -5.01 -2.09 -4.69
CA ALA A 227 -5.65 -1.28 -3.66
C ALA A 227 -5.58 -1.94 -2.27
N PHE A 228 -5.60 -1.11 -1.24
CA PHE A 228 -5.66 -1.49 0.17
C PHE A 228 -6.29 -0.34 0.98
N THR A 229 -6.51 -0.56 2.26
CA THR A 229 -7.17 0.38 3.19
C THR A 229 -6.37 0.56 4.46
N GLY A 230 -6.63 1.67 5.15
CA GLY A 230 -6.10 1.99 6.46
C GLY A 230 -6.49 3.41 6.90
N ASP A 231 -6.32 3.69 8.19
CA ASP A 231 -6.42 5.02 8.79
C ASP A 231 -5.08 5.76 8.69
N TRP A 232 -4.93 6.55 7.63
CA TRP A 232 -3.68 7.22 7.32
C TRP A 232 -3.38 8.45 8.18
N ASN A 233 -4.39 9.01 8.85
CA ASN A 233 -4.35 10.31 9.52
C ASN A 233 -4.82 10.28 10.98
N ALA A 234 -5.12 9.09 11.51
CA ALA A 234 -5.61 8.84 12.86
C ALA A 234 -6.95 9.54 13.18
N ASP A 235 -7.85 9.64 12.20
CA ASP A 235 -9.19 10.19 12.40
C ASP A 235 -10.26 9.13 12.75
N GLY A 236 -9.85 7.86 12.79
CA GLY A 236 -10.66 6.69 13.08
C GLY A 236 -11.42 6.17 11.85
N LEU A 237 -11.18 6.67 10.64
CA LEU A 237 -11.80 6.22 9.41
C LEU A 237 -10.77 5.64 8.43
N ASP A 238 -11.13 4.50 7.85
CA ASP A 238 -10.35 3.88 6.80
C ASP A 238 -10.59 4.56 5.46
N THR A 239 -9.48 4.83 4.77
CA THR A 239 -9.47 5.40 3.43
C THR A 239 -8.53 4.61 2.52
N LEU A 240 -8.43 4.99 1.24
CA LEU A 240 -7.76 4.14 0.25
C LEU A 240 -6.26 4.43 0.13
N GLY A 241 -5.50 3.35 0.02
CA GLY A 241 -4.14 3.35 -0.52
C GLY A 241 -4.06 2.56 -1.83
N VAL A 242 -3.13 2.94 -2.71
CA VAL A 242 -2.74 2.09 -3.85
C VAL A 242 -1.24 1.88 -3.91
N ARG A 243 -0.85 0.64 -4.23
CA ARG A 243 0.53 0.22 -4.47
C ARG A 243 0.74 0.07 -5.96
N ARG A 244 1.82 0.69 -6.45
CA ARG A 244 2.29 0.54 -7.83
C ARG A 244 3.80 0.68 -7.92
N ASP A 245 4.35 0.24 -9.05
CA ASP A 245 5.72 0.56 -9.38
C ASP A 245 5.89 2.07 -9.56
N ILE A 246 6.93 2.63 -8.95
CA ILE A 246 7.46 3.90 -9.42
C ILE A 246 8.16 3.58 -10.72
N VAL A 247 7.49 3.83 -11.84
CA VAL A 247 8.16 3.89 -13.14
C VAL A 247 9.18 5.01 -12.99
N PRO A 248 10.50 4.74 -13.07
CA PRO A 248 11.47 5.82 -13.13
C PRO A 248 11.04 6.69 -14.31
N VAL A 249 10.87 8.00 -14.09
CA VAL A 249 10.76 8.93 -15.24
C VAL A 249 11.97 8.60 -16.11
N PRO A 250 11.78 8.13 -17.37
CA PRO A 250 12.91 7.80 -18.20
C PRO A 250 13.82 9.03 -18.20
N ALA A 251 15.09 8.84 -17.84
CA ALA A 251 16.06 9.92 -17.87
C ALA A 251 15.90 10.64 -19.22
N PRO A 252 15.88 11.99 -19.25
CA PRO A 252 15.78 12.70 -20.51
C PRO A 252 16.82 12.10 -21.46
N VAL A 253 16.37 11.62 -22.63
CA VAL A 253 17.31 11.08 -23.62
C VAL A 253 18.35 12.18 -23.85
N PRO A 254 19.64 11.94 -23.58
CA PRO A 254 20.66 12.94 -23.80
C PRO A 254 20.53 13.45 -25.23
N PRO A 255 20.65 14.77 -25.47
CA PRO A 255 20.68 15.25 -26.84
C PRO A 255 21.82 14.52 -27.57
N GLY A 256 21.65 14.22 -28.87
CA GLY A 256 22.74 13.60 -29.65
C GLY A 256 24.02 14.44 -29.56
N ARG A 257 25.19 13.79 -29.75
CA ARG A 257 26.49 14.48 -29.66
C ARG A 257 26.46 15.76 -30.49
N PRO A 258 26.72 16.93 -29.91
CA PRO A 258 26.59 18.19 -30.62
C PRO A 258 27.68 18.33 -31.70
N ALA A 259 27.45 19.26 -32.63
CA ALA A 259 28.51 19.76 -33.50
C ALA A 259 29.62 20.40 -32.66
N ASP A 260 30.84 20.38 -33.18
CA ASP A 260 31.96 21.13 -32.64
C ASP A 260 31.66 22.62 -32.76
N VAL A 261 31.64 23.34 -31.64
CA VAL A 261 31.32 24.77 -31.58
C VAL A 261 32.26 25.47 -30.60
N ASP A 262 32.47 26.77 -30.78
CA ASP A 262 33.18 27.63 -29.85
C ASP A 262 32.43 28.95 -29.59
N CYS A 263 33.00 29.86 -28.80
CA CYS A 263 32.36 31.14 -28.48
C CYS A 263 32.12 32.05 -29.69
N ALA A 264 32.83 31.87 -30.81
CA ALA A 264 32.61 32.66 -32.02
C ALA A 264 31.36 32.23 -32.80
N ASP A 265 30.79 31.06 -32.52
CA ASP A 265 29.57 30.55 -33.14
C ASP A 265 28.27 31.17 -32.56
N PHE A 266 28.38 31.94 -31.47
CA PHE A 266 27.24 32.54 -30.79
C PHE A 266 27.28 34.07 -30.87
N ALA A 267 26.12 34.68 -31.15
CA ALA A 267 26.02 36.14 -31.23
C ALA A 267 25.94 36.79 -29.84
N THR A 268 25.49 36.05 -28.82
CA THR A 268 25.35 36.53 -27.44
C THR A 268 25.72 35.45 -26.42
N GLN A 269 26.09 35.90 -25.21
CA GLN A 269 26.36 35.03 -24.07
C GLN A 269 25.16 34.13 -23.76
N ALA A 270 23.94 34.67 -23.85
CA ALA A 270 22.71 33.91 -23.59
C ALA A 270 22.50 32.74 -24.57
N GLN A 271 22.92 32.88 -25.84
CA GLN A 271 22.86 31.80 -26.81
C GLN A 271 23.88 30.70 -26.50
N ALA A 272 25.11 31.08 -26.16
CA ALA A 272 26.15 30.15 -25.72
C ALA A 272 25.72 29.42 -24.43
N GLN A 273 25.13 30.14 -23.48
CA GLN A 273 24.63 29.58 -22.23
C GLN A 273 23.49 28.58 -22.46
N ALA A 274 22.55 28.89 -23.36
CA ALA A 274 21.45 27.98 -23.68
C ALA A 274 21.95 26.67 -24.31
N TRP A 275 22.96 26.76 -25.19
CA TRP A 275 23.64 25.59 -25.73
C TRP A 275 24.37 24.82 -24.63
N PHE A 276 25.17 25.50 -23.80
CA PHE A 276 25.94 24.89 -22.71
C PHE A 276 25.04 24.15 -21.73
N THR A 277 23.97 24.79 -21.25
CA THR A 277 23.00 24.16 -20.34
C THR A 277 22.29 22.95 -20.97
N ARG A 278 22.12 22.92 -22.30
CA ARG A 278 21.54 21.78 -23.01
C ARG A 278 22.46 20.55 -23.05
N TYR A 279 23.76 20.74 -23.27
CA TYR A 279 24.70 19.64 -23.52
C TYR A 279 25.60 19.29 -22.33
N TYR A 280 25.88 20.24 -21.43
CA TYR A 280 26.74 20.08 -20.27
C TYR A 280 26.36 18.89 -19.36
N PRO A 281 25.07 18.63 -19.05
CA PRO A 281 24.69 17.49 -18.22
C PRO A 281 25.06 16.12 -18.83
N ALA A 282 25.17 16.04 -20.15
CA ALA A 282 25.45 14.80 -20.87
C ALA A 282 26.92 14.65 -21.27
N TYR A 283 27.59 15.76 -21.59
CA TYR A 283 28.91 15.78 -22.21
C TYR A 283 29.96 16.60 -21.46
N GLY A 284 29.59 17.26 -20.36
CA GLY A 284 30.44 18.26 -19.70
C GLY A 284 30.70 19.46 -20.60
N ASP A 285 31.77 20.21 -20.33
CA ASP A 285 32.21 21.31 -21.19
C ASP A 285 32.94 20.81 -22.45
N VAL A 286 32.21 20.04 -23.27
CA VAL A 286 32.75 19.39 -24.47
C VAL A 286 33.21 20.36 -25.56
N ALA A 287 32.68 21.59 -25.53
CA ALA A 287 32.98 22.67 -26.48
C ALA A 287 33.95 23.71 -25.89
N GLY A 288 34.40 23.56 -24.64
CA GLY A 288 35.32 24.50 -24.01
C GLY A 288 34.74 25.91 -23.85
N LEU A 289 33.43 26.04 -23.66
CA LEU A 289 32.75 27.33 -23.54
C LEU A 289 32.91 27.95 -22.15
N ASP A 290 33.28 27.15 -21.14
CA ASP A 290 33.41 27.54 -19.72
C ASP A 290 34.86 27.37 -19.25
N ALA A 291 35.72 28.30 -19.67
CA ALA A 291 37.16 28.20 -19.45
C ALA A 291 37.57 28.29 -17.96
N ASP A 292 36.74 28.90 -17.11
CA ASP A 292 37.02 29.06 -15.67
C ASP A 292 36.23 28.09 -14.78
N GLY A 293 35.35 27.27 -15.36
CA GLY A 293 34.65 26.18 -14.70
C GLY A 293 33.54 26.66 -13.75
N ASN A 294 33.03 27.86 -13.97
CA ASN A 294 32.04 28.49 -13.10
C ASN A 294 30.58 28.23 -13.55
N LEU A 295 30.40 27.42 -14.60
CA LEU A 295 29.15 27.07 -15.27
C LEU A 295 28.51 28.18 -16.11
N ARG A 296 29.30 29.19 -16.49
CA ARG A 296 28.88 30.25 -17.41
C ARG A 296 29.67 30.20 -18.70
N ALA A 297 28.94 29.98 -19.79
CA ALA A 297 29.54 29.89 -21.11
C ALA A 297 29.88 31.28 -21.67
N CYS A 298 31.07 31.42 -22.26
CA CYS A 298 31.48 32.53 -23.11
C CYS A 298 31.22 33.91 -22.50
N GLU A 299 31.69 34.16 -21.28
CA GLU A 299 31.46 35.42 -20.54
C GLU A 299 31.99 36.68 -21.25
N SER A 300 32.81 36.53 -22.30
CA SER A 300 33.31 37.62 -23.14
C SER A 300 32.32 38.10 -24.19
N LEU A 301 31.23 37.35 -24.45
CA LEU A 301 30.19 37.72 -25.40
C LEU A 301 29.22 38.77 -24.83
N PRO A 302 28.60 39.59 -25.70
CA PRO A 302 27.58 40.55 -25.29
C PRO A 302 26.27 39.89 -24.82
#